data_AF-A0A443SJH5-F1
#
_entry.id   AF-A0A443SJH5-F1
#
_cell.length_a   1.000
_cell.length_b   1.000
_cell.length_c   1.000
_cell.angle_alpha   90.00
_cell.angle_beta   90.00
_cell.angle_gamma   90.00
#
_symmetry.space_group_name_H-M   'P 1'
#
loop_
_entity.id
_entity.type
_entity.pdbx_description
1 polymer ?
#
loop_
_entity_poly.entity_id
_entity_poly.type
_entity_poly.pdbx_seq_one_letter_code
_entity_poly.pdbx_strand_id
1 'polypeptide(L)'
;MNVSKDWSKFPGIPLTFSFEANFDMKAGQRWMKNNLHFPIIISIIYVIMVFAGRRVMQNRKAFDLRTALFLWSLSLAIFSLFGTIRVLPEILHVISSKGIVHSFCVSSFKEDIRVVFWIWLFVWSKVAELVDTAFVILRKQKFIHLHWIHHALTLIYAFMVCAHFPGFTRWLVAMNFSVHVCMYSYYALRAVGVRTPKFLSVMITSSQIAQMIAGCVVCCTSFAMFLMGKKCENNNVIGTCG
;
A
#
# COMPACT_ATOMS: atom_id res chain seq x y z
N MET A 1 9.03 -22.27 1.64
CA MET A 1 8.10 -21.83 2.70
C MET A 1 6.82 -22.61 2.60
N ASN A 2 6.45 -23.29 3.68
CA ASN A 2 5.15 -23.93 3.86
C ASN A 2 4.24 -22.90 4.55
N VAL A 3 3.17 -22.49 3.88
CA VAL A 3 2.17 -21.58 4.46
C VAL A 3 1.31 -22.38 5.42
N SER A 4 1.08 -21.86 6.63
CA SER A 4 0.24 -22.55 7.61
C SER A 4 -1.20 -22.56 7.10
N LYS A 5 -1.83 -23.74 7.11
CA LYS A 5 -3.28 -23.89 6.86
C LYS A 5 -4.11 -23.83 8.13
N ASP A 6 -3.46 -23.58 9.27
CA ASP A 6 -4.11 -23.43 10.56
C ASP A 6 -4.44 -21.96 10.80
N TRP A 7 -5.68 -21.59 10.47
CA TRP A 7 -6.17 -20.20 10.49
C TRP A 7 -6.47 -19.69 11.90
N SER A 8 -6.54 -20.58 12.89
CA SER A 8 -6.82 -20.26 14.29
C SER A 8 -5.61 -19.63 15.01
N LYS A 9 -4.40 -19.86 14.46
CA LYS A 9 -3.13 -19.40 15.03
C LYS A 9 -2.83 -17.93 14.80
N PHE A 10 -3.57 -17.26 13.91
CA PHE A 10 -3.28 -15.90 13.49
C PHE A 10 -4.36 -14.93 13.98
N PRO A 11 -3.97 -13.74 14.46
CA PRO A 11 -4.88 -12.72 14.98
C PRO A 11 -5.79 -12.15 13.89
N GLY A 12 -6.99 -11.69 14.28
CA GLY A 12 -7.96 -11.06 13.39
C GLY A 12 -9.17 -11.96 13.10
N ILE A 13 -9.86 -11.71 11.99
CA ILE A 13 -11.06 -12.47 11.61
C ILE A 13 -10.65 -13.89 11.18
N PRO A 14 -11.11 -14.95 11.88
CA PRO A 14 -10.68 -16.33 11.59
C PRO A 14 -11.25 -16.85 10.27
N LEU A 15 -12.31 -16.23 9.73
CA LEU A 15 -12.91 -16.57 8.45
C LEU A 15 -11.92 -16.28 7.31
N THR A 16 -11.56 -17.32 6.56
CA THR A 16 -10.80 -17.22 5.31
C THR A 16 -11.77 -17.30 4.14
N PHE A 17 -11.70 -16.35 3.21
CA PHE A 17 -12.52 -16.43 2.01
C PHE A 17 -11.92 -17.39 0.98
N SER A 18 -12.74 -17.99 0.13
CA SER A 18 -12.30 -18.95 -0.90
C SER A 18 -11.25 -18.36 -1.85
N PHE A 19 -11.37 -17.08 -2.20
CA PHE A 19 -10.39 -16.39 -3.05
C PHE A 19 -9.03 -16.17 -2.35
N GLU A 20 -9.02 -15.99 -1.02
CA GLU A 20 -7.77 -15.89 -0.25
C GLU A 20 -7.09 -17.27 -0.15
N ALA A 21 -7.89 -18.33 0.06
CA ALA A 21 -7.39 -19.69 0.19
C ALA A 21 -6.80 -20.26 -1.11
N ASN A 22 -7.36 -19.86 -2.26
CA ASN A 22 -6.91 -20.31 -3.58
C ASN A 22 -5.70 -19.55 -4.13
N PHE A 23 -5.19 -18.55 -3.39
CA PHE A 23 -4.06 -17.76 -3.85
C PHE A 23 -2.74 -18.53 -3.74
N ASP A 24 -2.02 -18.67 -4.86
CA ASP A 24 -0.67 -19.23 -4.87
C ASP A 24 0.37 -18.11 -4.66
N MET A 25 0.78 -17.94 -3.41
CA MET A 25 1.85 -17.00 -3.03
C MET A 25 3.14 -17.24 -3.82
N LYS A 26 3.55 -18.50 -4.05
CA LYS A 26 4.84 -18.79 -4.70
C LYS A 26 4.79 -18.42 -6.17
N ALA A 27 3.69 -18.74 -6.85
CA ALA A 27 3.48 -18.33 -8.23
C ALA A 27 3.44 -16.79 -8.34
N GLY A 28 2.68 -16.12 -7.46
CA GLY A 28 2.60 -14.66 -7.42
C GLY A 28 3.97 -13.99 -7.18
N GLN A 29 4.74 -14.50 -6.22
CA GLN A 29 6.09 -13.99 -5.93
C GLN A 29 7.05 -14.20 -7.10
N ARG A 30 7.02 -15.40 -7.70
CA ARG A 30 7.89 -15.75 -8.84
C ARG A 30 7.56 -14.87 -10.04
N TRP A 31 6.26 -14.65 -10.29
CA TRP A 31 5.81 -13.74 -11.33
C TRP A 31 6.34 -12.34 -11.07
N MET A 32 6.20 -11.79 -9.87
CA MET A 32 6.73 -10.46 -9.53
C MET A 32 8.24 -10.35 -9.75
N LYS A 33 9.02 -11.36 -9.32
CA LYS A 33 10.49 -11.39 -9.54
C LYS A 33 10.88 -11.40 -11.01
N ASN A 34 10.18 -12.17 -11.84
CA ASN A 34 10.48 -12.26 -13.27
C ASN A 34 10.03 -11.01 -14.05
N ASN A 35 9.12 -10.23 -13.47
CA ASN A 35 8.42 -9.13 -14.13
C ASN A 35 8.72 -7.76 -13.50
N LEU A 36 9.89 -7.59 -12.87
CA LEU A 36 10.31 -6.32 -12.26
C LEU A 36 10.45 -5.15 -13.26
N HIS A 37 10.48 -5.44 -14.57
CA HIS A 37 10.47 -4.42 -15.62
C HIS A 37 9.09 -3.76 -15.81
N PHE A 38 7.99 -4.45 -15.48
CA PHE A 38 6.63 -3.91 -15.61
C PHE A 38 6.39 -2.59 -14.86
N PRO A 39 6.70 -2.46 -13.55
CA PRO A 39 6.47 -1.20 -12.84
C PRO A 39 7.29 -0.04 -13.42
N ILE A 40 8.48 -0.30 -13.97
CA ILE A 40 9.30 0.72 -14.62
C ILE A 40 8.61 1.21 -15.89
N ILE A 41 8.17 0.28 -16.74
CA ILE A 41 7.46 0.60 -17.99
C ILE A 41 6.16 1.36 -17.68
N ILE A 42 5.37 0.88 -16.73
CA ILE A 42 4.11 1.54 -16.32
C ILE A 42 4.40 2.94 -15.79
N SER A 43 5.44 3.13 -14.97
CA SER A 43 5.83 4.46 -14.47
C SER A 43 6.28 5.40 -15.60
N ILE A 44 7.03 4.94 -16.59
CA ILE A 44 7.41 5.75 -17.76
C ILE A 44 6.16 6.18 -18.53
N ILE A 45 5.27 5.23 -18.85
CA ILE A 45 4.00 5.51 -19.55
C ILE A 45 3.17 6.50 -18.74
N TYR A 46 3.05 6.30 -17.43
CA TYR A 46 2.35 7.19 -16.52
C TYR A 46 2.90 8.62 -16.56
N VAL A 47 4.21 8.80 -16.48
CA VAL A 47 4.84 10.12 -16.57
C VAL A 47 4.54 10.80 -17.91
N ILE A 48 4.65 10.06 -19.02
CA ILE A 48 4.30 10.56 -20.35
C ILE A 48 2.83 10.99 -20.39
N MET A 49 1.91 10.16 -19.89
CA MET A 49 0.47 10.46 -19.83
C MET A 49 0.18 11.69 -18.96
N VAL A 50 0.89 11.89 -17.85
CA VAL A 50 0.75 13.06 -16.98
C VAL A 50 1.11 14.34 -17.75
N PHE A 51 2.25 14.38 -18.43
CA PHE A 51 2.67 15.57 -19.18
C PHE A 51 1.80 15.80 -20.42
N ALA A 52 1.49 14.75 -21.17
CA ALA A 52 0.62 14.82 -22.33
C ALA A 52 -0.80 15.27 -21.95
N GLY A 53 -1.39 14.66 -20.92
CA GLY A 53 -2.71 15.00 -20.41
C GLY A 53 -2.78 16.45 -19.94
N ARG A 54 -1.73 16.96 -19.27
CA ARG A 54 -1.66 18.38 -18.91
C ARG A 54 -1.65 19.29 -20.13
N ARG A 55 -0.85 18.97 -21.17
CA ARG A 55 -0.77 19.78 -22.40
C ARG A 55 -2.10 19.78 -23.16
N VAL A 56 -2.78 18.64 -23.26
CA VAL A 56 -4.10 18.55 -23.90
C VAL A 56 -5.14 19.33 -23.11
N MET A 57 -5.14 19.23 -21.78
CA MET A 57 -6.12 19.90 -20.93
C MET A 57 -5.91 21.42 -20.86
N GLN A 58 -4.73 21.98 -21.19
CA GLN A 58 -4.53 23.44 -21.22
C GLN A 58 -5.61 24.15 -22.02
N ASN A 59 -5.93 23.62 -23.22
CA ASN A 59 -6.88 24.22 -24.16
C ASN A 59 -8.33 23.73 -24.00
N ARG A 60 -8.64 22.88 -23.00
CA ARG A 60 -9.99 22.33 -22.77
C ARG A 60 -10.61 22.83 -21.47
N LYS A 61 -11.94 22.79 -21.35
CA LYS A 61 -12.61 23.07 -20.07
C LYS A 61 -12.44 21.89 -19.10
N ALA A 62 -12.53 22.15 -17.80
CA ALA A 62 -12.48 21.10 -16.79
C ALA A 62 -13.69 20.16 -16.93
N PHE A 63 -13.47 18.85 -16.85
CA PHE A 63 -14.55 17.87 -16.88
C PHE A 63 -15.23 17.76 -15.52
N ASP A 64 -16.56 17.59 -15.52
CA ASP A 64 -17.29 17.22 -14.31
C ASP A 64 -17.32 15.70 -14.16
N LEU A 65 -16.40 15.19 -13.34
CA LEU A 65 -16.24 13.77 -13.07
C LEU A 65 -16.65 13.41 -11.64
N ARG A 66 -17.58 14.17 -11.02
CA ARG A 66 -17.98 13.96 -9.62
C ARG A 66 -18.46 12.54 -9.34
N THR A 67 -19.36 12.00 -10.15
CA THR A 67 -19.90 10.64 -9.95
C THR A 67 -18.81 9.57 -10.12
N ALA A 68 -17.99 9.70 -11.16
CA ALA A 68 -16.87 8.78 -11.38
C ALA A 68 -15.86 8.83 -10.22
N LEU A 69 -15.53 10.03 -9.74
CA LEU A 69 -14.64 10.22 -8.59
C LEU A 69 -15.23 9.64 -7.30
N PHE A 70 -16.54 9.80 -7.09
CA PHE A 70 -17.23 9.23 -5.95
C PHE A 70 -17.14 7.69 -5.96
N LEU A 71 -17.53 7.05 -7.06
CA LEU A 71 -17.49 5.59 -7.19
C LEU A 71 -16.07 5.06 -7.05
N TRP A 72 -15.11 5.74 -7.68
CA TRP A 72 -13.70 5.40 -7.59
C TRP A 72 -13.18 5.48 -6.16
N SER A 73 -13.38 6.63 -5.50
CA SER A 73 -12.95 6.84 -4.11
C SER A 73 -13.63 5.85 -3.16
N LEU A 74 -14.92 5.57 -3.37
CA LEU A 74 -15.64 4.58 -2.56
C LEU A 74 -15.06 3.18 -2.75
N SER A 75 -14.75 2.77 -3.99
CA SER A 75 -14.13 1.46 -4.23
C SER A 75 -12.77 1.32 -3.55
N LEU A 76 -11.93 2.37 -3.59
CA LEU A 76 -10.62 2.35 -2.94
C LEU A 76 -10.73 2.43 -1.41
N ALA A 77 -11.74 3.11 -0.87
CA ALA A 77 -12.02 3.13 0.56
C ALA A 77 -12.43 1.73 1.07
N ILE A 78 -13.34 1.06 0.36
CA ILE A 78 -13.79 -0.31 0.70
C ILE A 78 -12.62 -1.30 0.59
N PHE A 79 -11.86 -1.23 -0.49
CA PHE A 79 -10.67 -2.06 -0.69
C PHE A 79 -9.66 -1.88 0.45
N SER A 80 -9.37 -0.62 0.80
CA SER A 80 -8.44 -0.30 1.87
C SER A 80 -8.97 -0.75 3.23
N LEU A 81 -10.30 -0.73 3.45
CA LEU A 81 -10.91 -1.17 4.70
C LEU A 81 -10.73 -2.67 4.92
N PHE A 82 -10.99 -3.48 3.89
CA PHE A 82 -10.73 -4.91 3.96
C PHE A 82 -9.23 -5.21 4.15
N GLY A 83 -8.36 -4.48 3.46
CA GLY A 83 -6.91 -4.56 3.65
C GLY A 83 -6.50 -4.24 5.09
N THR A 84 -7.01 -3.16 5.69
CA THR A 84 -6.76 -2.79 7.08
C THR A 84 -7.24 -3.88 8.05
N ILE A 85 -8.46 -4.37 7.89
CA ILE A 85 -9.03 -5.40 8.77
C ILE A 85 -8.18 -6.68 8.76
N ARG A 86 -7.52 -6.98 7.64
CA ARG A 86 -6.70 -8.19 7.48
C ARG A 86 -5.26 -8.00 7.95
N VAL A 87 -4.64 -6.87 7.66
CA VAL A 87 -3.20 -6.66 7.92
C VAL A 87 -2.95 -6.02 9.30
N LEU A 88 -3.85 -5.15 9.78
CA LEU A 88 -3.64 -4.42 11.04
C LEU A 88 -3.59 -5.32 12.29
N PRO A 89 -4.44 -6.35 12.45
CA PRO A 89 -4.35 -7.24 13.60
C PRO A 89 -3.05 -8.05 13.63
N GLU A 90 -2.52 -8.44 12.46
CA GLU A 90 -1.25 -9.18 12.35
C GLU A 90 -0.09 -8.37 12.93
N ILE A 91 0.04 -7.12 12.49
CA ILE A 91 1.15 -6.28 12.92
C ILE A 91 1.05 -5.92 14.40
N LEU A 92 -0.15 -5.61 14.91
CA LEU A 92 -0.37 -5.30 16.32
C LEU A 92 -0.01 -6.49 17.21
N HIS A 93 -0.42 -7.70 16.82
CA HIS A 93 -0.07 -8.92 17.53
C HIS A 93 1.43 -9.18 17.54
N VAL A 94 2.12 -9.02 16.41
CA VAL A 94 3.58 -9.25 16.34
C VAL A 94 4.34 -8.22 17.17
N ILE A 95 3.92 -6.96 17.16
CA ILE A 95 4.50 -5.92 18.01
C ILE A 95 4.30 -6.27 19.49
N SER A 96 3.08 -6.66 19.87
CA SER A 96 2.75 -6.94 21.28
C SER A 96 3.40 -8.23 21.81
N SER A 97 3.59 -9.23 20.97
CA SER A 97 4.10 -10.56 21.40
C SER A 97 5.61 -10.72 21.24
N LYS A 98 6.19 -10.13 20.17
CA LYS A 98 7.60 -10.34 19.79
C LYS A 98 8.42 -9.04 19.77
N GLY A 99 7.77 -7.90 20.00
CA GLY A 99 8.42 -6.59 20.03
C GLY A 99 8.57 -5.92 18.66
N ILE A 100 8.92 -4.64 18.71
CA ILE A 100 9.02 -3.77 17.53
C ILE A 100 10.15 -4.22 16.59
N VAL A 101 11.31 -4.62 17.11
CA VAL A 101 12.46 -5.05 16.28
C VAL A 101 12.14 -6.28 15.44
N HIS A 102 11.48 -7.26 16.05
CA HIS A 102 11.05 -8.46 15.35
C HIS A 102 10.05 -8.12 14.23
N SER A 103 9.16 -7.15 14.47
CA SER A 103 8.07 -6.82 13.54
C SER A 103 8.53 -6.30 12.18
N PHE A 104 9.61 -5.51 12.08
CA PHE A 104 10.13 -5.06 10.79
C PHE A 104 11.27 -5.93 10.25
N CYS A 105 11.82 -6.83 11.06
CA CYS A 105 12.94 -7.65 10.64
C CYS A 105 12.53 -9.02 10.07
N VAL A 106 11.63 -9.72 10.76
CA VAL A 106 11.25 -11.09 10.40
C VAL A 106 9.99 -11.04 9.56
N SER A 107 9.93 -11.78 8.45
CA SER A 107 8.74 -11.85 7.58
C SER A 107 7.75 -12.94 8.02
N SER A 108 7.40 -13.00 9.30
CA SER A 108 6.45 -13.99 9.85
C SER A 108 5.05 -13.95 9.21
N PHE A 109 4.63 -12.80 8.68
CA PHE A 109 3.36 -12.65 7.97
C PHE A 109 3.22 -13.59 6.77
N LYS A 110 4.33 -14.11 6.22
CA LYS A 110 4.35 -15.08 5.11
C LYS A 110 3.66 -16.40 5.44
N GLU A 111 3.48 -16.69 6.73
CA GLU A 111 2.81 -17.90 7.20
C GLU A 111 1.27 -17.80 7.11
N ASP A 112 0.72 -16.58 7.02
CA ASP A 112 -0.71 -16.32 6.87
C ASP A 112 -1.05 -15.96 5.42
N ILE A 113 -1.72 -16.88 4.70
CA ILE A 113 -2.08 -16.65 3.29
C ILE A 113 -2.97 -15.42 3.10
N ARG A 114 -3.81 -15.08 4.09
CA ARG A 114 -4.74 -13.95 4.00
C ARG A 114 -3.94 -12.67 3.94
N VAL A 115 -3.00 -12.49 4.86
CA VAL A 115 -2.15 -11.30 4.93
C VAL A 115 -1.31 -11.16 3.67
N VAL A 116 -0.73 -12.27 3.18
CA VAL A 116 0.08 -12.24 1.95
C VAL A 116 -0.76 -11.90 0.71
N PHE A 117 -1.98 -12.44 0.61
CA PHE A 117 -2.90 -12.11 -0.47
C PHE A 117 -3.21 -10.61 -0.51
N TRP A 118 -3.51 -10.00 0.65
CA TRP A 118 -3.80 -8.57 0.74
C TRP A 118 -2.55 -7.70 0.48
N ILE A 119 -1.35 -8.15 0.86
CA ILE A 119 -0.09 -7.48 0.48
C ILE A 119 0.15 -7.58 -1.04
N TRP A 120 -0.21 -8.70 -1.67
CA TRP A 120 -0.10 -8.83 -3.12
C TRP A 120 -1.08 -7.91 -3.84
N LEU A 121 -2.34 -7.84 -3.38
CA LEU A 121 -3.34 -6.91 -3.92
C LEU A 121 -2.94 -5.44 -3.70
N PHE A 122 -2.31 -5.11 -2.58
CA PHE A 122 -1.78 -3.78 -2.31
C PHE A 122 -0.83 -3.28 -3.41
N VAL A 123 0.00 -4.16 -3.96
CA VAL A 123 0.93 -3.79 -5.05
C VAL A 123 0.16 -3.38 -6.29
N TRP A 124 -0.88 -4.13 -6.63
CA TRP A 124 -1.75 -3.82 -7.76
C TRP A 124 -2.61 -2.58 -7.52
N SER A 125 -2.97 -2.29 -6.26
CA SER A 125 -3.65 -1.04 -5.93
C SER A 125 -2.82 0.18 -6.29
N LYS A 126 -1.48 0.12 -6.22
CA LYS A 126 -0.61 1.23 -6.64
C LYS A 126 -0.72 1.54 -8.13
N VAL A 127 -1.00 0.53 -8.97
CA VAL A 127 -1.30 0.75 -10.39
C VAL A 127 -2.64 1.45 -10.54
N ALA A 128 -3.66 1.02 -9.78
CA ALA A 128 -4.97 1.65 -9.79
C ALA A 128 -4.89 3.12 -9.34
N GLU A 129 -4.15 3.42 -8.27
CA GLU A 129 -3.97 4.77 -7.72
C GLU A 129 -3.38 5.78 -8.72
N LEU A 130 -2.73 5.33 -9.81
CA LEU A 130 -2.30 6.24 -10.89
C LEU A 130 -3.48 6.99 -11.55
N VAL A 131 -4.69 6.43 -11.48
CA VAL A 131 -5.92 7.05 -11.98
C VAL A 131 -6.28 8.30 -11.17
N ASP A 132 -5.84 8.43 -9.92
CA ASP A 132 -6.08 9.63 -9.11
C ASP A 132 -5.46 10.87 -9.77
N THR A 133 -4.24 10.73 -10.29
CA THR A 133 -3.58 11.81 -11.04
C THR A 133 -4.32 12.15 -12.33
N ALA A 134 -4.93 11.16 -12.99
CA ALA A 134 -5.78 11.41 -14.16
C ALA A 134 -7.00 12.26 -13.78
N PHE A 135 -7.68 11.96 -12.66
CA PHE A 135 -8.78 12.79 -12.16
C PHE A 135 -8.32 14.22 -11.83
N VAL A 136 -7.14 14.41 -11.23
CA VAL A 136 -6.57 15.73 -10.94
C VAL A 136 -6.37 16.54 -12.24
N ILE A 137 -5.80 15.91 -13.27
CA ILE A 137 -5.52 16.55 -14.57
C ILE A 137 -6.82 16.90 -15.31
N LEU A 138 -7.75 15.95 -15.43
CA LEU A 138 -9.00 16.12 -16.17
C LEU A 138 -9.93 17.15 -15.52
N ARG A 139 -9.89 17.27 -14.20
CA ARG A 139 -10.67 18.27 -13.44
C ARG A 139 -9.95 19.60 -13.24
N LYS A 140 -8.75 19.78 -13.84
CA LYS A 140 -7.89 20.96 -13.68
C LYS A 140 -7.68 21.37 -12.21
N GLN A 141 -7.50 20.39 -11.34
CA GLN A 141 -7.22 20.65 -9.92
C GLN A 141 -5.75 21.06 -9.73
N LYS A 142 -5.41 21.59 -8.54
CA LYS A 142 -4.04 21.99 -8.21
C LYS A 142 -3.11 20.80 -8.34
N PHE A 143 -2.19 20.88 -9.30
CA PHE A 143 -1.22 19.82 -9.57
C PHE A 143 -0.04 19.95 -8.60
N ILE A 144 0.08 19.00 -7.68
CA ILE A 144 1.15 18.97 -6.68
C ILE A 144 2.30 18.10 -7.20
N HIS A 145 3.51 18.65 -7.29
CA HIS A 145 4.68 17.92 -7.81
C HIS A 145 4.98 16.65 -7.01
N LEU A 146 4.88 16.73 -5.68
CA LEU A 146 5.14 15.60 -4.80
C LEU A 146 4.20 14.41 -5.08
N HIS A 147 2.94 14.67 -5.44
CA HIS A 147 1.92 13.64 -5.62
C HIS A 147 2.27 12.69 -6.78
N TRP A 148 2.52 13.22 -7.97
CA TRP A 148 2.77 12.35 -9.13
C TRP A 148 4.13 11.62 -9.03
N ILE A 149 5.15 12.26 -8.45
CA ILE A 149 6.45 11.65 -8.17
C ILE A 149 6.28 10.51 -7.16
N HIS A 150 5.54 10.75 -6.08
CA HIS A 150 5.25 9.73 -5.08
C HIS A 150 4.53 8.52 -5.66
N HIS A 151 3.50 8.71 -6.49
CA HIS A 151 2.80 7.60 -7.14
C HIS A 151 3.70 6.75 -8.04
N ALA A 152 4.59 7.37 -8.82
CA ALA A 152 5.55 6.64 -9.66
C ALA A 152 6.58 5.85 -8.81
N LEU A 153 7.13 6.48 -7.78
CA LEU A 153 8.13 5.85 -6.91
C LEU A 153 7.53 4.71 -6.06
N THR A 154 6.35 4.93 -5.49
CA THR A 154 5.67 3.90 -4.67
C THR A 154 5.26 2.69 -5.49
N LEU A 155 4.88 2.86 -6.76
CA LEU A 155 4.61 1.74 -7.65
C LEU A 155 5.85 0.87 -7.85
N ILE A 156 6.97 1.47 -8.22
CA ILE A 156 8.25 0.75 -8.41
C ILE A 156 8.65 0.06 -7.10
N TYR A 157 8.58 0.80 -6.00
CA TYR A 157 8.95 0.30 -4.70
C TYR A 157 8.07 -0.87 -4.23
N ALA A 158 6.75 -0.80 -4.43
CA ALA A 158 5.82 -1.85 -4.03
C ALA A 158 6.10 -3.18 -4.76
N PHE A 159 6.40 -3.13 -6.06
CA PHE A 159 6.78 -4.32 -6.83
C PHE A 159 8.09 -4.94 -6.33
N MET A 160 9.10 -4.11 -6.05
CA MET A 160 10.38 -4.57 -5.50
C MET A 160 10.18 -5.22 -4.13
N VAL A 161 9.43 -4.58 -3.24
CA VAL A 161 9.12 -5.11 -1.91
C VAL A 161 8.35 -6.43 -2.01
N CYS A 162 7.36 -6.55 -2.90
CA CYS A 162 6.61 -7.79 -3.07
C CYS A 162 7.43 -8.94 -3.67
N ALA A 163 8.44 -8.64 -4.48
CA ALA A 163 9.33 -9.65 -5.03
C ALA A 163 10.14 -10.35 -3.91
N HIS A 164 10.56 -9.60 -2.88
CA HIS A 164 11.42 -10.13 -1.81
C HIS A 164 10.68 -10.42 -0.49
N PHE A 165 9.52 -9.78 -0.28
CA PHE A 165 8.72 -9.80 0.94
C PHE A 165 9.56 -9.59 2.22
N PRO A 166 10.26 -8.44 2.34
CA PRO A 166 11.02 -8.11 3.55
C PRO A 166 10.09 -7.93 4.74
N GLY A 167 10.61 -8.11 5.96
CA GLY A 167 9.80 -8.08 7.19
C GLY A 167 9.03 -6.77 7.38
N PHE A 168 9.67 -5.65 7.04
CA PHE A 168 9.13 -4.30 7.19
C PHE A 168 7.95 -3.99 6.27
N THR A 169 7.69 -4.82 5.25
CA THR A 169 6.55 -4.68 4.33
C THR A 169 5.24 -4.51 5.08
N ARG A 170 5.05 -5.28 6.16
CA ARG A 170 3.82 -5.24 6.96
C ARG A 170 3.51 -3.84 7.51
N TRP A 171 4.54 -3.10 7.91
CA TRP A 171 4.40 -1.76 8.46
C TRP A 171 3.91 -0.82 7.38
N LEU A 172 4.58 -0.82 6.23
CA LEU A 172 4.27 0.04 5.09
C LEU A 172 2.84 -0.21 4.57
N VAL A 173 2.44 -1.48 4.47
CA VAL A 173 1.11 -1.86 3.98
C VAL A 173 0.04 -1.51 5.01
N ALA A 174 0.22 -1.85 6.29
CA ALA A 174 -0.75 -1.58 7.34
C ALA A 174 -1.00 -0.06 7.52
N MET A 175 0.07 0.74 7.55
CA MET A 175 -0.06 2.19 7.69
C MET A 175 -0.73 2.81 6.46
N ASN A 176 -0.40 2.35 5.24
CA ASN A 176 -0.97 2.90 4.02
C ASN A 176 -2.46 2.55 3.90
N PHE A 177 -2.86 1.30 4.12
CA PHE A 177 -4.28 0.94 4.11
C PHE A 177 -5.07 1.77 5.11
N SER A 178 -4.57 1.92 6.34
CA SER A 178 -5.25 2.70 7.39
C SER A 178 -5.44 4.17 7.00
N VAL A 179 -4.41 4.81 6.44
CA VAL A 179 -4.51 6.20 5.96
C VAL A 179 -5.41 6.30 4.73
N HIS A 180 -5.34 5.33 3.81
CA HIS A 180 -6.14 5.32 2.58
C HIS A 180 -7.64 5.14 2.85
N VAL A 181 -8.02 4.34 3.86
CA VAL A 181 -9.42 4.28 4.31
C VAL A 181 -9.94 5.68 4.65
N CYS A 182 -9.20 6.43 5.47
CA CYS A 182 -9.59 7.77 5.90
C CYS A 182 -9.61 8.77 4.72
N MET A 183 -8.55 8.77 3.91
CA MET A 183 -8.38 9.67 2.77
C MET A 183 -9.46 9.47 1.71
N TYR A 184 -9.68 8.24 1.25
CA TYR A 184 -10.65 7.97 0.19
C TYR A 184 -12.09 8.10 0.68
N SER A 185 -12.39 7.76 1.95
CA SER A 185 -13.70 8.04 2.53
C SER A 185 -14.00 9.55 2.52
N TYR A 186 -13.00 10.37 2.87
CA TYR A 186 -13.13 11.82 2.77
C TYR A 186 -13.34 12.29 1.33
N TYR A 187 -12.61 11.74 0.35
CA TYR A 187 -12.82 12.10 -1.06
C TYR A 187 -14.19 11.69 -1.59
N ALA A 188 -14.70 10.52 -1.20
CA ALA A 188 -16.06 10.10 -1.52
C ALA A 188 -17.10 11.08 -0.95
N LEU A 189 -16.97 11.47 0.33
CA LEU A 189 -17.85 12.46 0.96
C LEU A 189 -17.78 13.84 0.26
N ARG A 190 -16.58 14.28 -0.12
CA ARG A 190 -16.41 15.54 -0.87
C ARG A 190 -17.03 15.46 -2.27
N ALA A 191 -17.00 14.30 -2.93
CA ALA A 191 -17.52 14.13 -4.28
C ALA A 191 -19.06 14.22 -4.33
N VAL A 192 -19.76 13.77 -3.29
CA VAL A 192 -21.23 13.93 -3.15
C VAL A 192 -21.66 15.33 -2.68
N GLY A 193 -20.71 16.25 -2.47
CA GLY A 193 -21.00 17.64 -2.12
C GLY A 193 -21.17 17.90 -0.62
N VAL A 194 -20.84 16.94 0.25
CA VAL A 194 -20.89 17.16 1.70
C VAL A 194 -19.83 18.18 2.11
N ARG A 195 -20.28 19.23 2.83
CA ARG A 195 -19.39 20.24 3.41
C ARG A 195 -18.69 19.67 4.64
N THR A 196 -17.49 19.15 4.43
CA THR A 196 -16.62 18.68 5.52
C THR A 196 -15.92 19.86 6.22
N PRO A 197 -15.76 19.85 7.55
CA PRO A 197 -15.00 20.86 8.27
C PRO A 197 -13.52 20.87 7.84
N LYS A 198 -12.90 22.06 7.84
CA LYS A 198 -11.49 22.24 7.45
C LYS A 198 -10.53 21.38 8.28
N PHE A 199 -10.84 21.17 9.55
CA PHE A 199 -10.05 20.35 10.47
C PHE A 199 -9.83 18.91 9.96
N LEU A 200 -10.85 18.27 9.39
CA LEU A 200 -10.72 16.92 8.83
C LEU A 200 -9.73 16.87 7.67
N SER A 201 -9.75 17.88 6.79
CA SER A 201 -8.79 17.98 5.70
C SER A 201 -7.35 18.10 6.21
N VAL A 202 -7.15 18.89 7.27
CA VAL A 202 -5.84 19.04 7.91
C VAL A 202 -5.39 17.73 8.55
N MET A 203 -6.25 17.06 9.32
CA MET A 203 -5.94 15.75 9.91
C MET A 203 -5.53 14.71 8.88
N ILE A 204 -6.23 14.63 7.75
CA ILE A 204 -5.91 13.67 6.68
C ILE A 204 -4.54 13.99 6.09
N THR A 205 -4.27 15.25 5.73
CA THR A 205 -2.97 15.64 5.21
C THR A 205 -1.85 15.42 6.24
N SER A 206 -2.08 15.71 7.52
CA SER A 206 -1.15 15.40 8.60
C SER A 206 -0.88 13.90 8.70
N SER A 207 -1.91 13.05 8.61
CA SER A 207 -1.75 11.60 8.65
C SER A 207 -0.95 11.04 7.46
N GLN A 208 -1.13 11.60 6.26
CA GLN A 208 -0.37 11.21 5.07
C GLN A 208 1.12 11.57 5.20
N ILE A 209 1.41 12.78 5.71
CA ILE A 209 2.79 13.22 5.93
C ILE A 209 3.45 12.36 7.01
N ALA A 210 2.74 12.10 8.12
CA ALA A 210 3.22 11.21 9.17
C ALA A 210 3.50 9.80 8.66
N GLN A 211 2.63 9.26 7.81
CA GLN A 211 2.82 7.95 7.16
C GLN A 211 4.06 7.91 6.27
N MET A 212 4.34 8.98 5.51
CA MET A 212 5.56 9.05 4.71
C MET A 212 6.81 9.02 5.59
N ILE A 213 6.83 9.83 6.66
CA ILE A 213 7.96 9.91 7.59
C ILE A 213 8.17 8.57 8.29
N ALA A 214 7.09 7.98 8.82
CA ALA A 214 7.14 6.67 9.47
C ALA A 214 7.64 5.57 8.52
N GLY A 215 7.18 5.58 7.26
CA GLY A 215 7.67 4.66 6.24
C GLY A 215 9.17 4.81 5.99
N CYS A 216 9.67 6.03 5.82
CA CYS A 216 11.10 6.30 5.67
C CYS A 216 11.90 5.80 6.88
N VAL A 217 11.44 6.09 8.10
CA VAL A 217 12.11 5.63 9.34
C VAL A 217 12.20 4.10 9.36
N VAL A 218 11.09 3.40 9.13
CA VAL A 218 11.06 1.93 9.14
C VAL A 218 12.03 1.35 8.09
N CYS A 219 12.07 1.92 6.89
CA CYS A 219 12.98 1.50 5.83
C CYS A 219 14.46 1.76 6.19
N CYS A 220 14.78 2.97 6.67
CA CYS A 220 16.13 3.34 7.08
C CYS A 220 16.63 2.48 8.25
N THR A 221 15.78 2.24 9.24
CA THR A 221 16.09 1.41 10.41
C THR A 221 16.32 -0.05 10.00
N SER A 222 15.49 -0.58 9.09
CA SER A 222 15.68 -1.94 8.55
C SER A 222 16.99 -2.06 7.75
N PHE A 223 17.29 -1.06 6.92
CA PHE A 223 18.54 -1.03 6.13
C PHE A 223 19.78 -0.88 7.02
N ALA A 224 19.72 -0.03 8.05
CA ALA A 224 20.80 0.11 9.02
C ALA A 224 21.08 -1.21 9.75
N MET A 225 20.03 -1.94 10.15
CA MET A 225 20.19 -3.25 10.78
C MET A 225 20.77 -4.30 9.84
N PHE A 226 20.40 -4.27 8.56
CA PHE A 226 21.03 -5.10 7.52
C PHE A 226 22.54 -4.81 7.41
N LEU A 227 22.95 -3.54 7.35
CA LEU A 227 24.36 -3.15 7.27
C LEU A 227 25.15 -3.52 8.53
N MET A 228 24.55 -3.44 9.71
CA MET A 228 25.18 -3.83 10.97
C MET A 228 25.32 -5.35 11.15
N GLY A 229 24.84 -6.16 10.20
CA GLY A 229 24.90 -7.62 10.27
C GLY A 229 24.12 -8.20 11.46
N LYS A 230 23.19 -7.42 12.04
CA LYS A 230 22.39 -7.87 13.18
C LYS A 230 21.46 -8.98 12.70
N LYS A 231 21.71 -10.21 13.17
CA LYS A 231 20.77 -11.32 12.99
C LYS A 231 19.56 -11.05 13.89
N CYS A 232 18.36 -11.14 13.33
CA CYS A 232 17.16 -11.12 14.14
C CYS A 232 16.92 -12.54 14.63
N GLU A 233 17.27 -12.77 15.89
CA GLU A 233 17.22 -14.08 16.51
C GLU A 233 15.87 -14.25 17.23
N ASN A 234 15.12 -15.31 16.92
CA ASN A 234 14.49 -16.13 17.96
C ASN A 234 14.05 -17.53 17.47
N ASN A 235 14.36 -18.55 18.27
CA ASN A 235 13.86 -19.94 18.25
C ASN A 235 13.69 -20.62 16.87
N ASN A 236 14.81 -21.09 16.31
CA ASN A 236 14.93 -21.99 15.13
C ASN A 236 14.85 -21.37 13.72
N VAL A 237 14.84 -20.04 13.58
CA VAL A 237 14.96 -19.40 12.25
C VAL A 237 15.99 -18.27 12.28
N ILE A 238 17.16 -18.51 11.67
CA ILE A 238 18.16 -17.46 11.41
C ILE A 238 17.65 -16.63 10.23
N GLY A 239 16.99 -15.50 10.52
CA GLY A 239 16.64 -14.51 9.52
C GLY A 239 17.69 -13.38 9.50
N THR A 240 18.30 -13.15 8.34
CA THR A 240 18.94 -11.85 8.07
C THR A 240 17.84 -10.79 7.94
N CYS A 241 18.08 -9.55 8.39
CA CYS A 241 17.23 -8.39 8.08
C CYS A 241 17.19 -8.18 6.54
N GLY A 242 16.39 -8.94 5.79
CA GLY A 242 16.40 -8.95 4.33
C GLY A 242 15.02 -9.20 3.74
#